data_AF-A0A101RU38-F1
#
_entry.id   AF-A0A101RU38-F1
#
_cell.length_a   1.000
_cell.length_b   1.000
_cell.length_c   1.000
_cell.angle_alpha   90.00
_cell.angle_beta   90.00
_cell.angle_gamma   90.00
#
_symmetry.space_group_name_H-M   'P 1'
#
loop_
_entity.id
_entity.type
_entity.pdbx_description
1 polymer ?
#
loop_
_entity_poly.entity_id
_entity_poly.type
_entity_poly.pdbx_seq_one_letter_code
_entity_poly.pdbx_strand_id
1 'polypeptide(L)'
;MPSNKERAQKALEEISTEEAEKYLKELRESWEEVTKSLNRSTIAYCLIVALFELLIGSKQELRFTVAGFQFANSATLQKALPALAGYFYCSSMTYACKWLACEEVFDAFYKKLRPQLYGQDLEVELKPSAGPWNIGLHFPGDSGAQRFGFAIQLALGSMFLFIIPLAFAAHSAFLLIDKFGGGDVFTIFTISLSGALVIAGMAYGLWDRETRG
;
A
#
# COMPACT_ATOMS: atom_id res chain seq x y z
N MET A 1 10.96 -14.57 15.13
CA MET A 1 9.60 -15.17 15.16
C MET A 1 9.47 -16.05 13.93
N PRO A 2 8.76 -17.19 13.98
CA PRO A 2 8.58 -18.06 12.82
C PRO A 2 7.83 -17.31 11.70
N SER A 3 8.19 -17.57 10.44
CA SER A 3 7.55 -16.93 9.28
C SER A 3 6.06 -17.32 9.18
N ASN A 4 5.25 -16.53 8.46
CA ASN A 4 3.83 -16.87 8.29
C ASN A 4 3.64 -18.24 7.62
N LYS A 5 4.54 -18.57 6.69
CA LYS A 5 4.61 -19.87 6.03
C LYS A 5 4.89 -21.02 7.01
N GLU A 6 5.86 -20.86 7.91
CA GLU A 6 6.15 -21.88 8.93
C GLU A 6 4.98 -22.08 9.89
N ARG A 7 4.34 -20.98 10.32
CA ARG A 7 3.14 -21.04 11.16
C ARG A 7 1.98 -21.73 10.45
N ALA A 8 1.78 -21.44 9.16
CA ALA A 8 0.77 -22.08 8.33
C ALA A 8 1.04 -23.58 8.15
N GLN A 9 2.28 -23.97 7.85
CA GLN A 9 2.68 -25.37 7.72
C GLN A 9 2.45 -26.15 9.01
N LYS A 10 2.83 -25.59 10.16
CA LYS A 10 2.58 -26.23 11.46
C LYS A 10 1.08 -26.38 11.73
N ALA A 11 0.28 -25.36 11.47
CA ALA A 11 -1.17 -25.44 11.66
C ALA A 11 -1.81 -26.54 10.80
N LEU A 12 -1.34 -26.72 9.55
CA LEU A 12 -1.80 -27.76 8.63
C LEU A 12 -1.53 -29.20 9.11
N GLU A 13 -0.60 -29.41 10.04
CA GLU A 13 -0.34 -30.71 10.65
C GLU A 13 -1.34 -31.05 11.77
N GLU A 14 -1.96 -30.03 12.36
CA GLU A 14 -2.82 -30.14 13.53
C GLU A 14 -4.33 -30.09 13.21
N ILE A 15 -4.71 -29.59 12.02
CA ILE A 15 -6.10 -29.41 11.60
C ILE A 15 -6.54 -30.44 10.56
N SER A 16 -7.86 -30.69 10.49
CA SER A 16 -8.44 -31.54 9.46
C SER A 16 -8.46 -30.86 8.08
N THR A 17 -8.55 -31.66 7.01
CA THR A 17 -8.66 -31.15 5.63
C THR A 17 -9.88 -30.24 5.45
N GLU A 18 -11.03 -30.59 6.05
CA GLU A 18 -12.26 -29.78 5.96
C GLU A 18 -12.10 -28.41 6.64
N GLU A 19 -11.47 -28.36 7.81
CA GLU A 19 -11.15 -27.11 8.50
C GLU A 19 -10.14 -26.27 7.71
N ALA A 20 -9.14 -26.90 7.10
CA ALA A 20 -8.16 -26.22 6.26
C ALA A 20 -8.80 -25.60 5.00
N GLU A 21 -9.74 -26.30 4.36
CA GLU A 21 -10.48 -25.75 3.22
C GLU A 21 -11.39 -24.59 3.62
N LYS A 22 -12.07 -24.70 4.78
CA LYS A 22 -12.88 -23.62 5.32
C LYS A 22 -12.03 -22.39 5.61
N TYR A 23 -10.89 -22.55 6.27
CA TYR A 23 -9.96 -21.47 6.55
C TYR A 23 -9.41 -20.83 5.26
N LEU A 24 -9.09 -21.63 4.24
CA LEU A 24 -8.62 -21.12 2.96
C LEU A 24 -9.65 -20.20 2.29
N LYS A 25 -10.94 -20.52 2.41
CA LYS A 25 -12.03 -19.67 1.90
C LYS A 25 -12.14 -18.36 2.70
N GLU A 26 -12.13 -18.43 4.02
CA GLU A 26 -12.17 -17.25 4.91
C GLU A 26 -10.95 -16.34 4.68
N LEU A 27 -9.77 -16.94 4.49
CA LEU A 27 -8.54 -16.23 4.14
C LEU A 27 -8.69 -15.47 2.83
N ARG A 28 -9.28 -16.11 1.79
CA ARG A 28 -9.51 -15.45 0.50
C ARG A 28 -10.46 -14.26 0.61
N GLU A 29 -11.56 -14.41 1.35
CA GLU A 29 -12.50 -13.30 1.59
C GLU A 29 -11.81 -12.14 2.32
N SER A 30 -11.02 -12.43 3.37
CA SER A 30 -10.24 -11.41 4.07
C SER A 30 -9.17 -10.76 3.17
N TRP A 31 -8.54 -11.54 2.29
CA TRP A 31 -7.52 -11.08 1.36
C TRP A 31 -8.10 -10.10 0.31
N GLU A 32 -9.31 -10.37 -0.18
CA GLU A 32 -10.04 -9.44 -1.04
C GLU A 32 -10.39 -8.12 -0.33
N GLU A 33 -10.77 -8.16 0.94
CA GLU A 33 -11.03 -6.95 1.73
C GLU A 33 -9.76 -6.12 1.96
N VAL A 34 -8.63 -6.78 2.23
CA VAL A 34 -7.31 -6.13 2.31
C VAL A 34 -6.98 -5.47 0.98
N THR A 35 -7.21 -6.15 -0.14
CA THR A 35 -6.99 -5.62 -1.49
C THR A 35 -7.84 -4.37 -1.76
N LYS A 36 -9.14 -4.40 -1.41
CA LYS A 36 -10.03 -3.23 -1.53
C LYS A 36 -9.55 -2.05 -0.67
N SER A 37 -9.09 -2.33 0.55
CA SER A 37 -8.58 -1.32 1.48
C SER A 37 -7.25 -0.71 1.00
N LEU A 38 -6.36 -1.54 0.45
CA LEU A 38 -5.13 -1.11 -0.20
C LEU A 38 -5.42 -0.18 -1.37
N ASN A 39 -6.30 -0.59 -2.28
CA ASN A 39 -6.66 0.24 -3.44
C ASN A 39 -7.30 1.57 -3.02
N ARG A 40 -8.24 1.55 -2.07
CA ARG A 40 -8.89 2.77 -1.56
C ARG A 40 -7.89 3.73 -0.91
N SER A 41 -6.99 3.22 -0.07
CA SER A 41 -5.96 4.05 0.58
C SER A 41 -4.98 4.65 -0.43
N THR A 42 -4.62 3.89 -1.47
CA THR A 42 -3.75 4.33 -2.56
C THR A 42 -4.38 5.44 -3.39
N ILE A 43 -5.64 5.26 -3.77
CA ILE A 43 -6.40 6.27 -4.50
C ILE A 43 -6.54 7.54 -3.64
N ALA A 44 -6.86 7.39 -2.35
CA ALA A 44 -6.94 8.52 -1.43
C ALA A 44 -5.60 9.26 -1.31
N TYR A 45 -4.48 8.54 -1.22
CA TYR A 45 -3.14 9.12 -1.25
C TYR A 45 -2.92 9.96 -2.52
N CYS A 46 -3.13 9.38 -3.70
CA CYS A 46 -2.95 10.09 -4.97
C CYS A 46 -3.85 11.32 -5.09
N LEU A 47 -5.12 11.22 -4.65
CA LEU A 47 -6.06 12.34 -4.66
C LEU A 47 -5.62 13.46 -3.73
N ILE A 48 -5.09 13.14 -2.55
CA ILE A 48 -4.59 14.14 -1.59
C ILE A 48 -3.34 14.83 -2.12
N VAL A 49 -2.41 14.08 -2.72
CA VAL A 49 -1.22 14.64 -3.37
C VAL A 49 -1.64 15.61 -4.48
N ALA A 50 -2.52 15.19 -5.38
CA ALA A 50 -3.02 16.04 -6.46
C ALA A 50 -3.77 17.27 -5.93
N LEU A 51 -4.58 17.10 -4.87
CA LEU A 51 -5.31 18.19 -4.24
C LEU A 51 -4.36 19.21 -3.58
N PHE A 52 -3.29 18.73 -2.93
CA PHE A 52 -2.28 19.60 -2.35
C PHE A 52 -1.61 20.47 -3.42
N GLU A 53 -1.13 19.85 -4.50
CA GLU A 53 -0.50 20.56 -5.62
C GLU A 53 -1.44 21.63 -6.22
N LEU A 54 -2.71 21.27 -6.41
CA LEU A 54 -3.70 22.18 -6.95
C LEU A 54 -4.01 23.37 -6.03
N LEU A 55 -4.11 23.14 -4.71
CA LEU A 55 -4.46 24.19 -3.75
C LEU A 55 -3.26 25.07 -3.36
N ILE A 56 -2.06 24.49 -3.25
CA ILE A 56 -0.85 25.22 -2.86
C ILE A 56 -0.43 26.19 -3.97
N GLY A 57 -0.57 25.81 -5.24
CA GLY A 57 -0.26 26.65 -6.40
C GLY A 57 -1.35 27.66 -6.76
N SER A 58 -2.58 27.48 -6.29
CA SER A 58 -3.67 28.41 -6.59
C SER A 58 -3.53 29.74 -5.83
N LYS A 59 -3.56 30.84 -6.58
CA LYS A 59 -3.63 32.22 -6.04
C LYS A 59 -5.06 32.66 -5.70
N GLN A 60 -6.07 31.88 -6.09
CA GLN A 60 -7.48 32.21 -5.87
C GLN A 60 -8.07 31.37 -4.73
N GLU A 61 -9.02 31.95 -3.99
CA GLU A 61 -9.86 31.21 -3.05
C GLU A 61 -10.75 30.22 -3.82
N LEU A 62 -10.23 29.02 -4.04
CA LEU A 62 -11.00 27.92 -4.63
C LEU A 62 -12.02 27.44 -3.59
N ARG A 63 -13.29 27.42 -3.97
CA ARG A 63 -14.35 26.74 -3.20
C ARG A 63 -14.78 25.53 -3.99
N PHE A 64 -14.67 24.35 -3.40
CA PHE A 64 -15.04 23.10 -4.05
C PHE A 64 -15.85 22.22 -3.09
N THR A 65 -16.76 21.45 -3.64
CA THR A 65 -17.66 20.58 -2.87
C THR A 65 -17.28 19.13 -3.13
N VAL A 66 -17.00 18.37 -2.07
CA VAL A 66 -16.75 16.92 -2.15
C VAL A 66 -17.75 16.22 -1.24
N ALA A 67 -18.53 15.29 -1.79
CA ALA A 67 -19.50 14.48 -1.05
C ALA A 67 -20.47 15.30 -0.15
N GLY A 68 -20.86 16.50 -0.58
CA GLY A 68 -21.77 17.39 0.15
C GLY A 68 -21.10 18.34 1.15
N PHE A 69 -19.79 18.21 1.39
CA PHE A 69 -19.03 19.15 2.22
C PHE A 69 -18.38 20.23 1.36
N GLN A 70 -18.57 21.49 1.74
CA GLN A 70 -17.98 22.64 1.06
C GLN A 70 -16.62 22.96 1.68
N PHE A 71 -15.57 22.84 0.89
CA PHE A 71 -14.21 23.18 1.29
C PHE A 71 -13.83 24.53 0.68
N ALA A 72 -13.39 25.45 1.52
CA ALA A 72 -12.69 26.65 1.09
C ALA A 72 -11.19 26.35 1.07
N ASN A 73 -10.49 26.91 0.08
CA ASN A 73 -9.03 26.91 -0.02
C ASN A 73 -8.39 27.69 1.14
N SER A 74 -8.44 27.11 2.33
CA SER A 74 -7.93 27.68 3.56
C SER A 74 -6.47 27.27 3.77
N ALA A 75 -5.70 28.14 4.44
CA ALA A 75 -4.34 27.84 4.84
C ALA A 75 -4.28 26.56 5.70
N THR A 76 -5.27 26.34 6.57
CA THR A 76 -5.36 25.14 7.41
C THR A 76 -5.48 23.87 6.58
N LEU A 77 -6.35 23.87 5.57
CA LEU A 77 -6.52 22.71 4.69
C LEU A 77 -5.21 22.42 3.94
N GLN A 78 -4.60 23.43 3.31
CA GLN A 78 -3.34 23.28 2.59
C GLN A 78 -2.23 22.69 3.48
N LYS A 79 -2.13 23.15 4.74
CA LYS A 79 -1.14 22.67 5.72
C LYS A 79 -1.41 21.24 6.19
N ALA A 80 -2.67 20.80 6.26
CA ALA A 80 -3.05 19.47 6.75
C ALA A 80 -2.85 18.35 5.71
N LEU A 81 -2.94 18.66 4.41
CA LEU A 81 -2.90 17.65 3.34
C LEU A 81 -1.62 16.80 3.34
N PRO A 82 -0.40 17.32 3.56
CA PRO A 82 0.80 16.48 3.58
C PRO A 82 0.79 15.43 4.69
N ALA A 83 0.25 15.75 5.87
CA ALA A 83 0.11 14.80 6.97
C ALA A 83 -0.93 13.71 6.64
N LEU A 84 -2.04 14.09 6.02
CA LEU A 84 -3.05 13.13 5.55
C LEU A 84 -2.50 12.20 4.47
N ALA A 85 -1.73 12.72 3.51
CA ALA A 85 -1.04 11.90 2.52
C ALA A 85 -0.08 10.91 3.19
N GLY A 86 0.73 11.37 4.14
CA GLY A 86 1.62 10.49 4.93
C GLY A 86 0.84 9.37 5.63
N TYR A 87 -0.31 9.67 6.21
CA TYR A 87 -1.18 8.69 6.88
C TYR A 87 -1.70 7.63 5.90
N PHE A 88 -2.23 8.06 4.75
CA PHE A 88 -2.73 7.12 3.74
C PHE A 88 -1.62 6.26 3.16
N TYR A 89 -0.43 6.83 2.91
CA TYR A 89 0.73 6.06 2.48
C TYR A 89 1.15 5.00 3.51
N CYS A 90 1.29 5.38 4.79
CA CYS A 90 1.63 4.44 5.86
C CYS A 90 0.56 3.33 6.00
N SER A 91 -0.72 3.69 5.82
CA SER A 91 -1.81 2.73 5.82
C SER A 91 -1.74 1.78 4.63
N SER A 92 -1.45 2.28 3.42
CA SER A 92 -1.24 1.45 2.23
C SER A 92 -0.07 0.49 2.41
N MET A 93 1.05 0.93 3.00
CA MET A 93 2.17 0.05 3.35
C MET A 93 1.74 -1.07 4.30
N THR A 94 0.94 -0.74 5.32
CA THR A 94 0.42 -1.72 6.27
C THR A 94 -0.46 -2.77 5.59
N TYR A 95 -1.35 -2.34 4.70
CA TYR A 95 -2.19 -3.24 3.91
C TYR A 95 -1.39 -4.06 2.89
N ALA A 96 -0.35 -3.50 2.28
CA ALA A 96 0.52 -4.21 1.34
C ALA A 96 1.27 -5.36 2.03
N CYS A 97 1.88 -5.12 3.19
CA CYS A 97 2.50 -6.17 3.99
C CYS A 97 1.47 -7.24 4.40
N LYS A 98 0.29 -6.83 4.87
CA LYS A 98 -0.78 -7.78 5.20
C LYS A 98 -1.22 -8.62 3.99
N TRP A 99 -1.30 -8.00 2.81
CA TRP A 99 -1.61 -8.68 1.55
C TRP A 99 -0.56 -9.76 1.24
N LEU A 100 0.73 -9.44 1.38
CA LEU A 100 1.81 -10.41 1.18
C LEU A 100 1.76 -11.53 2.24
N ALA A 101 1.34 -11.24 3.48
CA ALA A 101 1.20 -12.27 4.51
C ALA A 101 0.04 -13.24 4.18
N CYS A 102 -1.06 -12.71 3.65
CA CYS A 102 -2.16 -13.54 3.13
C CYS A 102 -1.69 -14.44 1.99
N GLU A 103 -0.85 -13.93 1.08
CA GLU A 103 -0.27 -14.71 -0.01
C GLU A 103 0.56 -15.90 0.50
N GLU A 104 1.48 -15.68 1.43
CA GLU A 104 2.32 -16.73 1.99
C GLU A 104 1.52 -17.87 2.64
N VAL A 105 0.47 -17.49 3.39
CA VAL A 105 -0.41 -18.47 4.05
C VAL A 105 -1.28 -19.19 3.02
N PHE A 106 -1.82 -18.46 2.04
CA PHE A 106 -2.63 -19.04 0.97
C PHE A 106 -1.82 -20.06 0.17
N ASP A 107 -0.60 -19.72 -0.24
CA ASP A 107 0.27 -20.62 -1.00
C ASP A 107 0.62 -21.89 -0.20
N ALA A 108 0.87 -21.76 1.11
CA ALA A 108 1.14 -22.90 1.97
C ALA A 108 -0.06 -23.86 2.06
N PHE A 109 -1.27 -23.34 2.28
CA PHE A 109 -2.49 -24.13 2.35
C PHE A 109 -2.86 -24.72 0.98
N TYR A 110 -2.83 -23.91 -0.08
CA TYR A 110 -3.22 -24.33 -1.43
C TYR A 110 -2.29 -25.43 -1.96
N LYS A 111 -0.97 -25.28 -1.75
CA LYS A 111 0.01 -26.31 -2.14
C LYS A 111 -0.24 -27.65 -1.45
N LYS A 112 -0.63 -27.64 -0.17
CA LYS A 112 -0.90 -28.86 0.60
C LYS A 112 -2.21 -29.51 0.20
N LEU A 113 -3.27 -28.72 0.03
CA LEU A 113 -4.62 -29.21 -0.27
C LEU A 113 -4.79 -29.59 -1.73
N ARG A 114 -4.13 -28.89 -2.65
CA ARG A 114 -4.32 -28.99 -4.10
C ARG A 114 -2.98 -29.01 -4.87
N PRO A 115 -2.09 -29.99 -4.59
CA PRO A 115 -0.73 -30.00 -5.14
C PRO A 115 -0.69 -30.10 -6.68
N GLN A 116 -1.67 -30.78 -7.29
CA GLN A 116 -1.75 -30.90 -8.76
C GLN A 116 -2.09 -29.57 -9.44
N LEU A 117 -2.98 -28.78 -8.84
CA LEU A 117 -3.38 -27.46 -9.35
C LEU A 117 -2.25 -26.44 -9.11
N TYR A 118 -1.61 -26.52 -7.94
CA TYR A 118 -0.44 -25.71 -7.60
C TYR A 118 0.74 -25.99 -8.54
N GLY A 119 0.96 -27.27 -8.92
CA GLY A 119 2.01 -27.63 -9.87
C GLY A 119 1.77 -27.14 -11.31
N GLN A 120 0.61 -26.52 -11.58
CA GLN A 120 0.25 -25.91 -12.86
C GLN A 120 0.08 -24.38 -12.75
N ASP A 121 0.50 -23.77 -11.65
CA ASP A 121 0.38 -22.33 -11.35
C ASP A 121 -1.07 -21.78 -11.39
N LEU A 122 -2.07 -22.65 -11.23
CA LEU A 122 -3.49 -22.26 -11.29
C LEU A 122 -3.95 -21.48 -10.05
N GLU A 123 -3.17 -21.52 -8.98
CA GLU A 123 -3.43 -20.72 -7.78
C GLU A 123 -3.23 -19.23 -8.03
N VAL A 124 -2.39 -18.85 -9.00
CA VAL A 124 -2.11 -17.44 -9.35
C VAL A 124 -3.39 -16.71 -9.75
N GLU A 125 -4.29 -17.38 -10.49
CA GLU A 125 -5.59 -16.85 -10.91
C GLU A 125 -6.57 -16.65 -9.74
N LEU A 126 -6.32 -17.28 -8.59
CA LEU A 126 -7.14 -17.13 -7.39
C LEU A 126 -6.66 -15.99 -6.50
N LYS A 127 -5.42 -15.52 -6.70
CA LYS A 127 -4.83 -14.42 -5.92
C LYS A 127 -5.48 -13.09 -6.33
N PRO A 128 -6.02 -12.30 -5.38
CA PRO A 128 -6.58 -11.00 -5.70
C PRO A 128 -5.47 -10.01 -6.06
N SER A 129 -5.55 -9.35 -7.22
CA SER A 129 -4.50 -8.42 -7.68
C SER A 129 -4.24 -7.28 -6.67
N ALA A 130 -2.97 -7.13 -6.25
CA ALA A 130 -2.51 -6.02 -5.41
C ALA A 130 -2.52 -4.65 -6.13
N GLY A 131 -2.96 -4.58 -7.39
CA GLY A 131 -3.01 -3.35 -8.17
C GLY A 131 -1.62 -2.76 -8.40
N PRO A 132 -1.39 -1.44 -8.19
CA PRO A 132 -0.10 -0.80 -8.42
C PRO A 132 1.00 -1.25 -7.44
N TRP A 133 0.62 -1.99 -6.39
CA TRP A 133 1.54 -2.58 -5.40
C TRP A 133 2.01 -3.98 -5.79
N ASN A 134 1.52 -4.50 -6.92
CA ASN A 134 1.93 -5.80 -7.43
C ASN A 134 3.35 -5.69 -8.01
N ILE A 135 4.36 -5.82 -7.16
CA ILE A 135 5.76 -5.87 -7.57
C ILE A 135 6.02 -7.25 -8.18
N GLY A 136 5.67 -7.42 -9.46
CA GLY A 136 6.15 -8.54 -10.26
C GLY A 136 5.61 -9.93 -9.88
N LEU A 137 4.51 -10.03 -9.13
CA LEU A 137 3.99 -11.33 -8.70
C LEU A 137 3.06 -11.98 -9.74
N HIS A 138 2.72 -11.32 -10.86
CA HIS A 138 1.72 -11.81 -11.83
C HIS A 138 2.23 -11.82 -13.29
N PHE A 139 3.35 -12.49 -13.55
CA PHE A 139 3.73 -12.87 -14.91
C PHE A 139 4.32 -14.29 -14.93
N PRO A 140 3.48 -15.34 -14.95
CA PRO A 140 3.92 -16.73 -14.92
C PRO A 140 4.43 -17.22 -16.29
N GLY A 141 5.17 -16.41 -17.05
CA GLY A 141 5.62 -16.85 -18.36
C GLY A 141 6.96 -16.29 -18.83
N ASP A 142 7.61 -17.09 -19.67
CA ASP A 142 8.99 -16.91 -20.13
C ASP A 142 9.13 -16.01 -21.37
N SER A 143 8.03 -15.42 -21.87
CA SER A 143 8.08 -14.57 -23.06
C SER A 143 8.74 -13.22 -22.77
N GLY A 144 9.41 -12.64 -23.77
CA GLY A 144 10.04 -11.31 -23.65
C GLY A 144 9.06 -10.20 -23.24
N ALA A 145 7.79 -10.29 -23.65
CA ALA A 145 6.74 -9.34 -23.27
C ALA A 145 6.37 -9.45 -21.79
N GLN A 146 6.34 -10.66 -21.22
CA GLN A 146 6.06 -10.89 -19.80
C GLN A 146 7.23 -10.42 -18.91
N ARG A 147 8.48 -10.67 -19.32
CA ARG A 147 9.67 -10.12 -18.63
C ARG A 147 9.70 -8.60 -18.62
N PHE A 148 9.29 -7.97 -19.73
CA PHE A 148 9.15 -6.52 -19.81
C PHE A 148 8.03 -5.99 -18.91
N GLY A 149 6.87 -6.66 -18.89
CA GLY A 149 5.77 -6.34 -17.97
C GLY A 149 6.19 -6.41 -16.50
N PHE A 150 6.93 -7.46 -16.12
CA PHE A 150 7.51 -7.61 -14.79
C PHE A 150 8.46 -6.45 -14.46
N ALA A 151 9.38 -6.11 -15.37
CA ALA A 151 10.34 -5.01 -15.14
C ALA A 151 9.64 -3.65 -14.97
N ILE A 152 8.60 -3.37 -15.75
CA ILE A 152 7.78 -2.15 -15.60
C ILE A 152 7.09 -2.15 -14.24
N GLN A 153 6.43 -3.24 -13.85
CA GLN A 153 5.74 -3.31 -12.56
C GLN A 153 6.72 -3.18 -11.40
N LEU A 154 7.90 -3.77 -11.49
CA LEU A 154 8.97 -3.62 -10.50
C LEU A 154 9.42 -2.16 -10.39
N ALA A 155 9.66 -1.50 -11.52
CA ALA A 155 10.09 -0.11 -11.55
C ALA A 155 9.02 0.85 -11.03
N LEU A 156 7.79 0.74 -11.53
CA LEU A 156 6.66 1.57 -11.10
C LEU A 156 6.28 1.31 -9.63
N GLY A 157 6.25 0.04 -9.22
CA GLY A 157 6.00 -0.35 -7.84
C GLY A 157 7.07 0.21 -6.90
N SER A 158 8.35 0.09 -7.25
CA SER A 158 9.45 0.66 -6.46
C SER A 158 9.40 2.19 -6.38
N MET A 159 9.07 2.86 -7.48
CA MET A 159 8.87 4.31 -7.50
C MET A 159 7.72 4.73 -6.58
N PHE A 160 6.60 4.02 -6.64
CA PHE A 160 5.43 4.31 -5.81
C PHE A 160 5.67 4.02 -4.32
N LEU A 161 6.48 3.00 -4.04
CA LEU A 161 6.84 2.62 -2.68
C LEU A 161 7.83 3.58 -2.03
N PHE A 162 8.89 3.97 -2.72
CA PHE A 162 10.02 4.66 -2.08
C PHE A 162 10.20 6.09 -2.57
N ILE A 163 10.10 6.31 -3.88
CA ILE A 163 10.51 7.59 -4.48
C ILE A 163 9.42 8.64 -4.34
N ILE A 164 8.20 8.33 -4.77
CA ILE A 164 7.08 9.29 -4.80
C ILE A 164 6.73 9.81 -3.39
N PRO A 165 6.58 8.96 -2.35
CA PRO A 165 6.22 9.42 -1.01
C PRO A 165 7.30 10.30 -0.38
N LEU A 166 8.57 9.96 -0.57
CA LEU A 166 9.69 10.73 -0.05
C LEU A 166 9.82 12.08 -0.78
N ALA A 167 9.73 12.05 -2.11
CA ALA A 167 9.75 13.26 -2.93
C ALA A 167 8.59 14.19 -2.56
N PHE A 168 7.38 13.65 -2.39
CA PHE A 168 6.22 14.42 -1.97
C PHE A 168 6.38 15.01 -0.56
N ALA A 169 6.86 14.25 0.42
CA ALA A 169 7.10 14.75 1.77
C ALA A 169 8.13 15.90 1.78
N ALA A 170 9.23 15.76 1.05
CA ALA A 170 10.23 16.81 0.92
C ALA A 170 9.70 18.04 0.16
N HIS A 171 9.01 17.83 -0.96
CA HIS A 171 8.47 18.90 -1.80
C HIS A 171 7.37 19.70 -1.08
N SER A 172 6.42 19.00 -0.45
CA SER A 172 5.35 19.65 0.30
C SER A 172 5.87 20.41 1.52
N ALA A 173 6.91 19.92 2.19
CA ALA A 173 7.58 20.65 3.27
C ALA A 173 8.20 21.96 2.76
N PHE A 174 8.91 21.91 1.63
CA PHE A 174 9.48 23.10 1.00
C PHE A 174 8.40 24.13 0.64
N LEU A 175 7.32 23.71 -0.04
CA LEU A 175 6.25 24.61 -0.45
C LEU A 175 5.47 25.21 0.73
N LEU A 176 5.26 24.43 1.80
CA LEU A 176 4.60 24.95 3.00
C LEU A 176 5.47 25.99 3.72
N ILE A 177 6.77 25.75 3.82
CA ILE A 177 7.71 26.71 4.43
C ILE A 177 7.81 27.98 3.59
N ASP A 178 7.91 27.85 2.26
CA ASP A 178 7.98 28.99 1.35
C ASP A 178 6.70 29.85 1.42
N LYS A 179 5.52 29.22 1.44
CA LYS A 179 4.24 29.94 1.42
C LYS A 179 3.79 30.50 2.78
N PHE A 180 4.00 29.75 3.87
CA PHE A 180 3.47 30.09 5.19
C PHE A 180 4.53 30.45 6.23
N GLY A 181 5.82 30.30 5.88
CA GLY A 181 6.93 30.45 6.80
C GLY A 181 7.15 29.23 7.70
N GLY A 182 8.35 29.11 8.26
CA GLY A 182 8.73 28.02 9.17
C GLY A 182 8.45 28.29 10.66
N GLY A 183 7.81 29.41 11.02
CA GLY A 183 7.59 29.80 12.42
C GLY A 183 6.27 29.33 13.02
N ASP A 184 5.30 28.90 12.19
CA ASP A 184 3.99 28.46 12.64
C ASP A 184 4.01 27.01 13.13
N VAL A 185 3.57 26.80 14.37
CA VAL A 185 3.57 25.48 15.03
C VAL A 185 2.77 24.45 14.23
N PHE A 186 1.64 24.85 13.63
CA PHE A 186 0.83 23.92 12.85
C PHE A 186 1.56 23.43 11.60
N THR A 187 2.29 24.32 10.92
CA THR A 187 3.10 23.98 9.74
C THR A 187 4.25 23.02 10.10
N ILE A 188 4.97 23.30 11.20
CA ILE A 188 6.04 22.41 11.68
C ILE A 188 5.48 21.04 12.05
N PHE A 189 4.35 21.02 12.76
CA PHE A 189 3.69 19.78 13.17
C PHE A 189 3.29 18.93 11.97
N THR A 190 2.64 19.51 10.95
CA THR A 190 2.17 18.74 9.79
C THR A 190 3.31 18.22 8.93
N ILE A 191 4.38 19.00 8.74
CA ILE A 191 5.60 18.55 8.06
C ILE A 191 6.24 17.39 8.82
N SER A 192 6.42 17.54 10.14
CA SER A 192 7.04 16.52 10.99
C SER A 192 6.22 15.23 10.99
N LEU A 193 4.90 15.35 11.11
CA LEU A 193 3.98 14.21 11.09
C LEU A 193 3.98 13.51 9.73
N SER A 194 3.95 14.27 8.62
CA SER A 194 4.04 13.71 7.27
C SER A 194 5.33 12.91 7.07
N GLY A 195 6.48 13.51 7.42
CA GLY A 195 7.78 12.84 7.33
C GLY A 195 7.86 11.60 8.21
N ALA A 196 7.40 11.68 9.46
CA ALA A 196 7.39 10.56 10.39
C ALA A 196 6.52 9.39 9.87
N LEU A 197 5.35 9.67 9.30
CA LEU A 197 4.46 8.65 8.73
C LEU A 197 5.06 7.99 7.48
N VAL A 198 5.73 8.76 6.62
CA VAL A 198 6.43 8.20 5.44
C VAL A 198 7.58 7.29 5.89
N ILE A 199 8.42 7.76 6.83
CA ILE A 199 9.53 6.96 7.37
C ILE A 199 9.00 5.70 8.06
N ALA A 200 7.94 5.82 8.87
CA ALA A 200 7.33 4.68 9.54
C ALA A 200 6.79 3.64 8.55
N GLY A 201 6.11 4.08 7.48
CA GLY A 201 5.63 3.19 6.42
C GLY A 201 6.77 2.45 5.72
N MET A 202 7.86 3.15 5.38
CA MET A 202 9.05 2.54 4.77
C MET A 202 9.74 1.56 5.71
N ALA A 203 9.97 1.97 6.97
CA ALA A 203 10.60 1.14 7.98
C ALA A 203 9.79 -0.14 8.24
N TYR A 204 8.46 -0.03 8.27
CA TYR A 204 7.58 -1.19 8.40
C TYR A 204 7.70 -2.15 7.20
N GLY A 205 7.73 -1.63 5.97
CA GLY A 205 7.92 -2.45 4.77
C GLY A 205 9.28 -3.16 4.73
N LEU A 206 10.35 -2.46 5.13
CA LEU A 206 11.70 -3.04 5.21
C LEU A 206 11.79 -4.11 6.30
N TRP A 207 11.23 -3.83 7.48
CA TRP A 207 11.18 -4.77 8.59
C TRP A 207 10.40 -6.04 8.21
N ASP A 208 9.22 -5.89 7.61
CA ASP A 208 8.39 -7.02 7.18
C ASP A 208 9.15 -7.90 6.16
N ARG A 209 9.89 -7.29 5.23
CA ARG A 209 10.76 -7.99 4.28
C ARG A 209 11.88 -8.77 4.96
N GLU A 210 12.57 -8.18 5.94
CA GLU A 210 13.63 -8.85 6.70
C GLU A 210 13.11 -10.04 7.50
N THR A 211 11.88 -9.95 8.04
CA THR A 211 11.30 -11.06 8.81
C THR A 211 10.80 -12.24 7.96
N ARG A 212 10.75 -12.09 6.63
CA ARG A 212 10.27 -13.12 5.69
C ARG A 212 11.37 -13.82 4.91
N GLY A 213 12.55 -13.19 4.81
CA GLY A 213 13.74 -13.76 4.15
C GLY A 213 14.49 -14.72 5.06
#